data_AF-A0A957W6W5-F1
#
_entry.id   AF-A0A957W6W5-F1
#
_cell.length_a   1.000
_cell.length_b   1.000
_cell.length_c   1.000
_cell.angle_alpha   90.00
_cell.angle_beta   90.00
_cell.angle_gamma   90.00
#
_symmetry.space_group_name_H-M   'P 1'
#
loop_
_entity.id
_entity.type
_entity.pdbx_description
1 polymer ?
#
loop_
_entity_poly.entity_id
_entity_poly.type
_entity_poly.pdbx_seq_one_letter_code
_entity_poly.pdbx_strand_id
1 'polypeptide(L)'
;MSNQDRLEVRVDIFEKTNQRALALAEVTPPEFVASILQEFRELEYLSDSPADYRLLKAGDRTPLDNESKLGGQLKGKENLVLVENELPLPAETRRPTDDIYLSEPMTDKVYKLHWLPAIIGRSSPNQPHNDWVAVNLETHKTGLRASRRHLIITEEAGQYFVAAMSSNPAIIIRDKKENAIPITSNKQPLQPGDVISLTRSNIMLKFIVRPQTADRSQKEEV
;
A
#
# COMPACT_ATOMS: atom_id res chain seq x y z
N MET A 1 -9.02 3.27 39.69
CA MET A 1 -8.37 3.80 38.48
C MET A 1 -7.15 2.93 38.24
N SER A 2 -7.18 2.01 37.28
CA SER A 2 -6.01 1.13 37.02
C SER A 2 -4.91 1.96 36.37
N ASN A 3 -3.80 2.10 37.06
CA ASN A 3 -2.57 2.71 36.54
C ASN A 3 -1.99 1.74 35.50
N GLN A 4 -2.43 1.85 34.24
CA GLN A 4 -1.88 1.02 33.17
C GLN A 4 -0.47 1.49 32.85
N ASP A 5 0.51 0.58 32.98
CA ASP A 5 1.90 0.87 32.67
C ASP A 5 2.04 1.27 31.19
N ARG A 6 2.61 2.45 30.97
CA ARG A 6 2.85 3.03 29.64
C ARG A 6 4.33 2.98 29.32
N LEU A 7 4.64 2.57 28.09
CA LEU A 7 5.95 2.63 27.49
C LEU A 7 6.05 3.90 26.66
N GLU A 8 7.03 4.74 26.99
CA GLU A 8 7.46 5.79 26.08
C GLU A 8 8.35 5.17 25.00
N VAL A 9 7.99 5.34 23.74
CA VAL A 9 8.76 4.87 22.58
C VAL A 9 8.86 5.97 21.53
N ARG A 10 9.76 5.80 20.58
CA ARG A 10 9.74 6.59 19.34
C ARG A 10 9.49 5.70 18.15
N VAL A 11 8.81 6.20 17.14
CA VAL A 11 8.49 5.45 15.93
C VAL A 11 8.88 6.27 14.71
N ASP A 12 9.61 5.65 13.80
CA ASP A 12 9.85 6.14 12.45
C ASP A 12 8.76 5.56 11.54
N ILE A 13 7.98 6.45 10.93
CA ILE A 13 6.87 6.12 10.03
C ILE A 13 7.22 6.71 8.67
N PHE A 14 7.94 5.92 7.87
CA PHE A 14 8.48 6.37 6.59
C PHE A 14 9.28 7.68 6.75
N GLU A 15 8.85 8.77 6.11
CA GLU A 15 9.49 10.09 6.18
C GLU A 15 9.27 10.81 7.52
N LYS A 16 8.26 10.39 8.30
CA LYS A 16 7.99 10.94 9.63
C LYS A 16 8.83 10.21 10.67
N THR A 17 10.08 10.64 10.83
CA THR A 17 11.00 10.05 11.80
C THR A 17 10.78 10.59 13.21
N ASN A 18 11.20 9.83 14.22
CA ASN A 18 11.32 10.22 15.61
C ASN A 18 9.99 10.67 16.26
N GLN A 19 8.88 10.07 15.84
CA GLN A 19 7.55 10.37 16.36
C GLN A 19 7.41 9.78 17.77
N ARG A 20 7.15 10.63 18.75
CA ARG A 20 6.99 10.17 20.15
C ARG A 20 5.63 9.50 20.33
N ALA A 21 5.61 8.33 20.95
CA ALA A 21 4.39 7.61 21.29
C ALA A 21 4.41 7.11 22.74
N LEU A 22 3.23 7.08 23.36
CA LEU A 22 2.99 6.47 24.67
C LEU A 22 2.10 5.24 24.47
N ALA A 23 2.72 4.07 24.31
CA ALA A 23 2.01 2.81 24.12
C ALA A 23 1.67 2.18 25.48
N LEU A 24 0.55 1.46 25.55
CA LEU A 24 0.27 0.61 26.71
C LEU A 24 1.21 -0.60 26.68
N ALA A 25 1.75 -1.03 27.82
CA ALA A 25 2.61 -2.22 27.87
C ALA A 25 1.89 -3.51 27.43
N GLU A 26 0.57 -3.55 27.64
CA GLU A 26 -0.30 -4.71 27.41
C GLU A 26 -0.84 -4.84 25.97
N VAL A 27 -0.46 -3.96 25.05
CA VAL A 27 -0.87 -4.10 23.64
C VAL A 27 0.11 -4.98 22.88
N THR A 28 -0.36 -5.65 21.83
CA THR A 28 0.49 -6.37 20.87
C THR A 28 1.01 -5.42 19.78
N PRO A 29 2.05 -5.79 19.02
CA PRO A 29 2.50 -5.00 17.88
C PRO A 29 1.39 -4.72 16.85
N PRO A 30 0.51 -5.66 16.43
CA PRO A 30 -0.59 -5.34 15.52
C PRO A 30 -1.58 -4.30 16.07
N GLU A 31 -1.88 -4.34 17.38
CA GLU A 31 -2.75 -3.34 18.03
C GLU A 31 -2.08 -1.95 18.06
N PHE A 32 -0.77 -1.91 18.31
CA PHE A 32 -0.01 -0.67 18.28
C PHE A 32 0.11 -0.11 16.86
N VAL A 33 0.35 -0.97 15.86
CA VAL A 33 0.29 -0.61 14.45
C VAL A 33 -1.07 -0.01 14.12
N ALA A 34 -2.18 -0.65 14.47
CA ALA A 34 -3.52 -0.10 14.23
C ALA A 34 -3.70 1.31 14.80
N SER A 35 -3.15 1.58 15.99
CA SER A 35 -3.17 2.90 16.60
C SER A 35 -2.31 3.91 15.82
N ILE A 36 -1.15 3.49 15.31
CA ILE A 36 -0.31 4.31 14.42
C ILE A 36 -1.06 4.62 13.12
N LEU A 37 -1.67 3.63 12.48
CA LEU A 37 -2.42 3.84 11.22
C LEU A 37 -3.57 4.83 11.41
N GLN A 38 -4.27 4.76 12.55
CA GLN A 38 -5.35 5.68 12.89
C GLN A 38 -4.87 7.12 13.09
N GLU A 39 -3.73 7.31 13.77
CA GLU A 39 -3.16 8.63 14.05
C GLU A 39 -2.63 9.30 12.78
N PHE A 40 -1.97 8.54 11.90
CA PHE A 40 -1.29 9.04 10.70
C PHE A 40 -2.10 8.87 9.41
N ARG A 41 -3.44 8.82 9.53
CA ARG A 41 -4.37 8.63 8.40
C ARG A 41 -4.28 9.70 7.32
N GLU A 42 -3.65 10.84 7.59
CA GLU A 42 -3.40 11.88 6.59
C GLU A 42 -2.35 11.47 5.54
N LEU A 43 -1.59 10.40 5.78
CA LEU A 43 -0.67 9.82 4.81
C LEU A 43 -1.44 8.99 3.78
N GLU A 44 -1.63 9.54 2.58
CA GLU A 44 -2.44 8.92 1.51
C GLU A 44 -1.94 7.56 1.00
N TYR A 45 -0.72 7.16 1.38
CA TYR A 45 -0.07 5.89 1.02
C TYR A 45 -0.07 4.87 2.18
N LEU A 46 -0.70 5.20 3.31
CA LEU A 46 -0.82 4.31 4.45
C LEU A 46 -2.11 3.46 4.32
N SER A 47 -1.95 2.14 4.23
CA SER A 47 -3.05 1.16 4.27
C SER A 47 -3.75 1.18 5.63
N ASP A 48 -5.03 0.83 5.63
CA ASP A 48 -5.87 0.69 6.82
C ASP A 48 -5.72 -0.69 7.49
N SER A 49 -4.95 -1.60 6.89
CA SER A 49 -4.73 -2.97 7.38
C SER A 49 -3.43 -3.07 8.20
N PRO A 50 -3.50 -3.34 9.52
CA PRO A 50 -2.31 -3.56 10.34
C PRO A 50 -1.46 -4.75 9.88
N ALA A 51 -2.06 -5.74 9.22
CA ALA A 51 -1.37 -6.92 8.71
C ALA A 51 -0.39 -6.59 7.56
N ASP A 52 -0.53 -5.41 6.94
CA ASP A 52 0.36 -4.95 5.87
C ASP A 52 1.68 -4.41 6.42
N TYR A 53 1.81 -4.33 7.75
CA TYR A 53 2.95 -3.72 8.42
C TYR A 53 3.56 -4.63 9.48
N ARG A 54 4.79 -4.29 9.86
CA ARG A 54 5.46 -4.81 11.05
C ARG A 54 6.33 -3.74 11.68
N LEU A 55 6.61 -3.92 12.97
CA LEU A 55 7.51 -3.05 13.71
C LEU A 55 8.87 -3.73 13.85
N LEU A 56 9.93 -2.99 13.50
CA LEU A 56 11.30 -3.40 13.72
C LEU A 56 11.92 -2.51 14.79
N LYS A 57 12.85 -3.04 15.58
CA LYS A 57 13.73 -2.21 16.42
C LYS A 57 14.72 -1.47 15.51
N ALA A 58 14.86 -0.15 15.67
CA ALA A 58 15.68 0.66 14.77
C ALA A 58 17.18 0.29 14.84
N GLY A 59 17.66 -0.15 16.01
CA GLY A 59 19.09 -0.41 16.24
C GLY A 59 19.63 -1.66 15.53
N ASP A 60 18.82 -2.72 15.42
CA ASP A 60 19.24 -4.02 14.89
C ASP A 60 18.31 -4.59 13.81
N ARG A 61 17.23 -3.88 13.48
CA ARG A 61 16.17 -4.29 12.53
C ARG A 61 15.46 -5.59 12.91
N THR A 62 15.59 -6.06 14.15
CA THR A 62 14.88 -7.26 14.62
C THR A 62 13.39 -6.96 14.68
N PRO A 63 12.52 -7.82 14.08
CA PRO A 63 11.08 -7.64 14.18
C PRO A 63 10.58 -7.91 15.60
N LEU A 64 9.55 -7.18 16.02
CA LEU A 64 8.78 -7.54 17.21
C LEU A 64 7.94 -8.80 16.92
N ASP A 65 7.74 -9.62 17.94
CA ASP A 65 6.83 -10.75 17.92
C ASP A 65 5.38 -10.26 18.06
N ASN A 66 4.57 -10.54 17.05
CA ASN A 66 3.18 -10.08 16.95
C ASN A 66 2.27 -10.69 18.03
N GLU A 67 2.62 -11.85 18.58
CA GLU A 67 1.81 -12.55 19.58
C GLU A 67 2.14 -12.11 21.02
N SER A 68 3.32 -11.52 21.21
CA SER A 68 3.80 -11.07 22.51
C SER A 68 3.43 -9.61 22.79
N LYS A 69 3.18 -9.26 24.06
CA LYS A 69 2.89 -7.87 24.46
C LYS A 69 4.13 -6.98 24.37
N LEU A 70 3.94 -5.69 24.12
CA LEU A 70 5.05 -4.73 23.97
C LEU A 70 5.93 -4.65 25.23
N GLY A 71 5.34 -4.69 26.43
CA GLY A 71 6.06 -4.60 27.71
C GLY A 71 7.07 -5.74 27.93
N GLY A 72 6.84 -6.92 27.34
CA GLY A 72 7.76 -8.04 27.41
C GLY A 72 8.92 -7.95 26.40
N GLN A 73 8.80 -7.09 25.39
CA GLN A 73 9.72 -6.99 24.26
C GLN A 73 10.56 -5.71 24.27
N LEU A 74 10.05 -4.65 24.90
CA LEU A 74 10.63 -3.32 24.91
C LEU A 74 10.98 -2.90 26.34
N LYS A 75 12.14 -2.27 26.52
CA LYS A 75 12.60 -1.75 27.81
C LYS A 75 12.28 -0.26 28.04
N GLY A 76 11.50 0.34 27.13
CA GLY A 76 11.18 1.76 27.11
C GLY A 76 12.28 2.62 26.48
N LYS A 77 11.89 3.76 25.88
CA LYS A 77 12.69 4.71 25.09
C LYS A 77 13.37 4.11 23.85
N GLU A 78 12.97 2.92 23.44
CA GLU A 78 13.40 2.31 22.19
C GLU A 78 12.81 3.06 20.98
N ASN A 79 13.58 3.08 19.90
CA ASN A 79 13.15 3.56 18.61
C ASN A 79 12.69 2.36 17.77
N LEU A 80 11.49 2.46 17.21
CA LEU A 80 10.89 1.48 16.33
C LEU A 80 10.79 2.06 14.92
N VAL A 81 10.78 1.19 13.92
CA VAL A 81 10.55 1.54 12.53
C VAL A 81 9.34 0.77 12.05
N LEU A 82 8.32 1.47 11.57
CA LEU A 82 7.20 0.86 10.86
C LEU A 82 7.64 0.55 9.43
N VAL A 83 7.57 -0.71 9.05
CA VAL A 83 7.89 -1.15 7.68
C VAL A 83 6.73 -1.93 7.10
N GLU A 84 6.56 -1.84 5.78
CA GLU A 84 5.58 -2.62 5.04
C GLU A 84 6.06 -4.06 4.88
N ASN A 85 5.13 -5.00 4.99
CA ASN A 85 5.36 -6.39 4.68
C ASN A 85 5.48 -6.56 3.16
N GLU A 86 6.38 -7.44 2.75
CA GLU A 86 6.55 -7.77 1.35
C GLU A 86 5.79 -9.04 1.00
N LEU A 87 4.94 -8.96 -0.03
CA LEU A 87 4.28 -10.13 -0.58
C LEU A 87 5.22 -10.87 -1.55
N PRO A 88 5.13 -12.22 -1.64
CA PRO A 88 5.83 -12.98 -2.66
C PRO A 88 5.55 -12.47 -4.08
N LEU A 89 6.54 -12.51 -4.96
CA LEU A 89 6.37 -12.11 -6.36
C LEU A 89 5.66 -13.21 -7.15
N PRO A 90 4.56 -12.89 -7.85
CA PRO A 90 4.01 -13.77 -8.87
C PRO A 90 5.02 -14.04 -10.00
N ALA A 91 4.85 -15.16 -10.71
CA ALA A 91 5.72 -15.50 -11.84
C ALA A 91 5.68 -14.41 -12.93
N GLU A 92 6.84 -14.13 -13.53
CA GLU A 92 7.01 -13.13 -14.60
C GLU A 92 6.70 -11.67 -14.19
N THR A 93 6.62 -11.42 -12.88
CA THR A 93 6.53 -10.06 -12.33
C THR A 93 7.84 -9.64 -11.68
N ARG A 94 7.97 -8.35 -11.43
CA ARG A 94 9.12 -7.74 -10.76
C ARG A 94 8.66 -6.73 -9.71
N ARG A 95 9.52 -6.40 -8.76
CA ARG A 95 9.30 -5.24 -7.89
C ARG A 95 9.28 -3.96 -8.74
N PRO A 96 8.38 -3.01 -8.46
CA PRO A 96 8.50 -1.68 -9.03
C PRO A 96 9.74 -0.96 -8.48
N THR A 97 10.31 -0.06 -9.29
CA THR A 97 11.49 0.72 -8.88
C THR A 97 11.19 1.61 -7.67
N ASP A 98 10.03 2.28 -7.67
CA ASP A 98 9.54 3.05 -6.53
C ASP A 98 8.47 2.29 -5.74
N ASP A 99 8.13 2.72 -4.53
CA ASP A 99 6.91 2.23 -3.89
C ASP A 99 5.69 2.89 -4.54
N ILE A 100 4.76 2.07 -5.03
CA ILE A 100 3.59 2.53 -5.78
C ILE A 100 2.31 2.16 -5.02
N TYR A 101 1.38 3.10 -4.99
CA TYR A 101 0.09 2.94 -4.33
C TYR A 101 -1.06 3.39 -5.21
N LEU A 102 -2.22 2.76 -5.00
CA LEU A 102 -3.50 3.23 -5.47
C LEU A 102 -4.37 3.54 -4.25
N SER A 103 -4.69 4.81 -4.03
CA SER A 103 -5.55 5.25 -2.93
C SER A 103 -6.98 5.45 -3.44
N GLU A 104 -7.98 4.95 -2.71
CA GLU A 104 -9.40 5.12 -3.00
C GLU A 104 -10.02 6.14 -2.03
N PRO A 105 -10.17 7.43 -2.43
CA PRO A 105 -10.49 8.51 -1.48
C PRO A 105 -11.86 8.41 -0.81
N MET A 106 -12.79 7.62 -1.36
CA MET A 106 -14.13 7.48 -0.83
C MET A 106 -14.21 6.49 0.34
N THR A 107 -13.25 5.58 0.44
CA THR A 107 -13.22 4.50 1.43
C THR A 107 -11.96 4.54 2.29
N ASP A 108 -11.05 5.48 2.02
CA ASP A 108 -9.70 5.58 2.58
C ASP A 108 -8.86 4.29 2.39
N LYS A 109 -9.26 3.41 1.48
CA LYS A 109 -8.48 2.20 1.18
C LYS A 109 -7.26 2.54 0.37
N VAL A 110 -6.13 1.97 0.74
CA VAL A 110 -4.88 2.11 -0.01
C VAL A 110 -4.37 0.73 -0.41
N TYR A 111 -4.08 0.57 -1.70
CA TYR A 111 -3.53 -0.66 -2.26
C TYR A 111 -2.06 -0.43 -2.64
N LYS A 112 -1.13 -1.10 -1.97
CA LYS A 112 0.27 -1.13 -2.40
C LYS A 112 0.43 -2.06 -3.60
N LEU A 113 1.08 -1.58 -4.66
CA LEU A 113 1.44 -2.41 -5.80
C LEU A 113 2.78 -3.07 -5.52
N HIS A 114 2.74 -4.27 -4.94
CA HIS A 114 3.94 -5.03 -4.58
C HIS A 114 4.73 -5.56 -5.77
N TRP A 115 4.14 -5.59 -6.96
CA TRP A 115 4.77 -6.10 -8.18
C TRP A 115 4.21 -5.39 -9.41
N LEU A 116 4.96 -5.45 -10.51
CA LEU A 116 4.54 -5.08 -11.86
C LEU A 116 4.88 -6.21 -12.85
N PRO A 117 4.06 -6.45 -13.89
CA PRO A 117 2.76 -5.82 -14.15
C PRO A 117 1.72 -6.06 -13.05
N ALA A 118 0.98 -5.00 -12.69
CA ALA A 118 -0.08 -5.05 -11.68
C ALA A 118 -1.45 -5.02 -12.36
N ILE A 119 -2.28 -6.02 -12.09
CA ILE A 119 -3.65 -6.06 -12.61
C ILE A 119 -4.60 -5.44 -11.58
N ILE A 120 -5.48 -4.55 -12.05
CA ILE A 120 -6.63 -4.03 -11.31
C ILE A 120 -7.88 -4.73 -11.84
N GLY A 121 -8.66 -5.33 -10.95
CA GLY A 121 -9.87 -6.03 -11.35
C GLY A 121 -10.44 -6.87 -10.22
N ARG A 122 -11.03 -8.00 -10.56
CA ARG A 122 -11.56 -8.96 -9.58
C ARG A 122 -10.88 -10.29 -9.76
N SER A 123 -10.57 -10.97 -8.66
CA SER A 123 -10.13 -12.36 -8.72
C SER A 123 -11.16 -13.27 -9.40
N SER A 124 -10.67 -14.33 -10.03
CA SER A 124 -11.49 -15.43 -10.51
C SER A 124 -10.62 -16.69 -10.67
N PRO A 125 -11.04 -17.85 -10.13
CA PRO A 125 -10.23 -19.07 -10.15
C PRO A 125 -9.85 -19.56 -11.55
N ASN A 126 -10.67 -19.26 -12.56
CA ASN A 126 -10.52 -19.77 -13.92
C ASN A 126 -9.88 -18.75 -14.88
N GLN A 127 -9.23 -17.70 -14.36
CA GLN A 127 -8.59 -16.69 -15.18
C GLN A 127 -7.07 -16.85 -15.14
N PRO A 128 -6.37 -16.68 -16.28
CA PRO A 128 -4.92 -16.64 -16.28
C PRO A 128 -4.42 -15.47 -15.42
N HIS A 129 -3.21 -15.62 -14.88
CA HIS A 129 -2.52 -14.58 -14.09
C HIS A 129 -3.37 -14.01 -12.95
N ASN A 130 -4.07 -14.88 -12.21
CA ASN A 130 -4.89 -14.45 -11.07
C ASN A 130 -4.05 -13.98 -9.88
N ASP A 131 -2.85 -14.51 -9.77
CA ASP A 131 -1.77 -14.06 -8.89
C ASP A 131 -1.26 -12.66 -9.23
N TRP A 132 -1.43 -12.16 -10.47
CA TRP A 132 -1.03 -10.79 -10.84
C TRP A 132 -2.01 -9.71 -10.38
N VAL A 133 -3.20 -10.08 -9.87
CA VAL A 133 -4.20 -9.12 -9.38
C VAL A 133 -3.70 -8.45 -8.10
N ALA A 134 -3.10 -7.27 -8.25
CA ALA A 134 -2.57 -6.48 -7.13
C ALA A 134 -3.66 -5.65 -6.45
N VAL A 135 -4.69 -5.23 -7.20
CA VAL A 135 -5.87 -4.54 -6.64
C VAL A 135 -7.10 -5.38 -6.90
N ASN A 136 -7.51 -6.10 -5.85
CA ASN A 136 -8.68 -6.96 -5.89
C ASN A 136 -9.93 -6.19 -5.44
N LEU A 137 -10.78 -5.88 -6.41
CA LEU A 137 -12.05 -5.17 -6.23
C LEU A 137 -13.22 -6.12 -5.89
N GLU A 138 -12.99 -7.42 -5.68
CA GLU A 138 -14.08 -8.36 -5.37
C GLU A 138 -14.85 -7.99 -4.10
N THR A 139 -14.15 -7.50 -3.07
CA THR A 139 -14.77 -7.08 -1.80
C THR A 139 -15.24 -5.61 -1.82
N HIS A 140 -15.02 -4.89 -2.92
CA HIS A 140 -15.45 -3.51 -3.05
C HIS A 140 -16.98 -3.42 -3.25
N LYS A 141 -17.65 -2.46 -2.60
CA LYS A 141 -19.12 -2.33 -2.59
C LYS A 141 -19.74 -2.30 -3.99
N THR A 142 -19.08 -1.63 -4.94
CA THR A 142 -19.48 -1.55 -6.36
C THR A 142 -18.57 -2.38 -7.28
N GLY A 143 -17.65 -3.15 -6.71
CA GLY A 143 -16.60 -3.87 -7.42
C GLY A 143 -17.12 -4.96 -8.35
N LEU A 144 -18.32 -5.49 -8.12
CA LEU A 144 -18.95 -6.44 -9.04
C LEU A 144 -19.15 -5.88 -10.46
N ARG A 145 -19.19 -4.55 -10.62
CA ARG A 145 -19.29 -3.85 -11.91
C ARG A 145 -17.94 -3.64 -12.59
N ALA A 146 -16.83 -3.86 -11.88
CA ALA A 146 -15.50 -3.90 -12.47
C ALA A 146 -15.27 -5.24 -13.17
N SER A 147 -14.41 -5.23 -14.17
CA SER A 147 -14.01 -6.45 -14.89
C SER A 147 -13.08 -7.29 -14.03
N ARG A 148 -13.04 -8.60 -14.26
CA ARG A 148 -12.03 -9.49 -13.64
C ARG A 148 -10.60 -9.04 -13.97
N ARG A 149 -10.38 -8.57 -15.19
CA ARG A 149 -9.16 -7.92 -15.67
C ARG A 149 -9.58 -6.57 -16.24
N HIS A 150 -9.48 -5.51 -15.45
CA HIS A 150 -10.00 -4.21 -15.86
C HIS A 150 -8.89 -3.38 -16.50
N LEU A 151 -7.80 -3.21 -15.76
CA LEU A 151 -6.61 -2.47 -16.20
C LEU A 151 -5.35 -3.25 -15.83
N ILE A 152 -4.27 -2.93 -16.53
CA ILE A 152 -2.91 -3.34 -16.19
C ILE A 152 -2.04 -2.10 -16.04
N ILE A 153 -1.25 -2.05 -14.97
CA ILE A 153 -0.20 -1.07 -14.77
C ILE A 153 1.14 -1.75 -15.05
N THR A 154 1.99 -1.08 -15.83
CA THR A 154 3.35 -1.54 -16.17
C THR A 154 4.35 -0.42 -15.94
N GLU A 155 5.63 -0.79 -15.86
CA GLU A 155 6.74 0.14 -15.81
C GLU A 155 7.72 -0.16 -16.93
N GLU A 156 8.20 0.87 -17.62
CA GLU A 156 9.26 0.82 -18.62
C GLU A 156 10.22 1.99 -18.41
N ALA A 157 11.52 1.71 -18.26
CA ALA A 157 12.55 2.73 -18.06
C ALA A 157 12.22 3.77 -16.95
N GLY A 158 11.66 3.32 -15.82
CA GLY A 158 11.27 4.18 -14.70
C GLY A 158 9.99 4.99 -14.92
N GLN A 159 9.28 4.76 -16.02
CA GLN A 159 8.00 5.40 -16.32
C GLN A 159 6.84 4.43 -16.20
N TYR A 160 5.73 4.90 -15.65
CA TYR A 160 4.54 4.10 -15.41
C TYR A 160 3.50 4.28 -16.52
N PHE A 161 2.86 3.17 -16.87
CA PHE A 161 1.84 3.14 -17.91
C PHE A 161 0.63 2.34 -17.47
N VAL A 162 -0.56 2.76 -17.92
CA VAL A 162 -1.80 2.02 -17.76
C VAL A 162 -2.39 1.66 -19.12
N ALA A 163 -2.98 0.47 -19.23
CA ALA A 163 -3.73 0.02 -20.40
C ALA A 163 -5.01 -0.72 -19.98
N ALA A 164 -6.03 -0.64 -20.82
CA ALA A 164 -7.29 -1.35 -20.63
C ALA A 164 -7.12 -2.83 -20.99
N MET A 165 -7.61 -3.71 -20.10
CA MET A 165 -7.70 -5.15 -20.33
C MET A 165 -9.13 -5.62 -20.62
N SER A 166 -10.10 -4.70 -20.68
CA SER A 166 -11.50 -5.01 -20.98
C SER A 166 -12.18 -3.86 -21.70
N SER A 167 -13.38 -4.12 -22.22
CA SER A 167 -14.23 -3.11 -22.87
C SER A 167 -15.01 -2.22 -21.88
N ASN A 168 -14.94 -2.50 -20.57
CA ASN A 168 -15.55 -1.60 -19.60
C ASN A 168 -14.70 -0.32 -19.48
N PRO A 169 -15.30 0.87 -19.63
CA PRO A 169 -14.56 2.11 -19.75
C PRO A 169 -13.88 2.50 -18.45
N ALA A 170 -12.68 3.04 -18.60
CA ALA A 170 -11.94 3.73 -17.55
C ALA A 170 -11.29 4.98 -18.15
N ILE A 171 -11.05 5.98 -17.31
CA ILE A 171 -10.43 7.25 -17.69
C ILE A 171 -9.34 7.63 -16.70
N ILE A 172 -8.33 8.36 -17.15
CA ILE A 172 -7.38 9.09 -16.30
C ILE A 172 -7.91 10.51 -16.14
N ILE A 173 -7.98 11.02 -14.93
CA ILE A 173 -8.29 12.41 -14.62
C ILE A 173 -6.99 13.04 -14.14
N ARG A 174 -6.47 13.98 -14.94
CA ARG A 174 -5.27 14.76 -14.62
C ARG A 174 -5.65 16.18 -14.22
N ASP A 175 -5.20 16.59 -13.04
CA ASP A 175 -5.53 17.87 -12.40
C ASP A 175 -7.03 18.10 -12.12
N LYS A 176 -7.33 19.17 -11.37
CA LYS A 176 -8.72 19.60 -11.07
C LYS A 176 -9.48 20.17 -12.29
N LYS A 177 -8.87 20.18 -13.48
CA LYS A 177 -9.41 20.82 -14.69
C LYS A 177 -10.14 19.87 -15.64
N GLU A 178 -10.62 18.73 -15.13
CA GLU A 178 -11.47 17.79 -15.88
C GLU A 178 -10.87 17.27 -17.21
N ASN A 179 -9.53 17.25 -17.35
CA ASN A 179 -8.89 16.62 -18.51
C ASN A 179 -8.98 15.09 -18.37
N ALA A 180 -10.12 14.54 -18.80
CA ALA A 180 -10.38 13.11 -18.83
C ALA A 180 -9.74 12.48 -20.07
N ILE A 181 -8.77 11.58 -19.86
CA ILE A 181 -8.09 10.83 -20.92
C ILE A 181 -8.66 9.40 -20.91
N PRO A 182 -9.36 8.95 -21.97
CA PRO A 182 -9.90 7.59 -22.03
C PRO A 182 -8.79 6.55 -22.03
N ILE A 183 -8.87 5.55 -21.16
CA ILE A 183 -7.91 4.43 -21.13
C ILE A 183 -8.28 3.43 -22.22
N THR A 184 -7.34 3.18 -23.12
CA THR A 184 -7.49 2.23 -24.25
C THR A 184 -6.58 1.02 -24.06
N SER A 185 -6.62 0.06 -24.99
CA SER A 185 -5.69 -1.09 -24.99
C SER A 185 -4.23 -0.69 -25.17
N ASN A 186 -3.96 0.50 -25.72
CA ASN A 186 -2.60 1.02 -25.86
C ASN A 186 -2.11 1.59 -24.53
N LYS A 187 -0.82 1.45 -24.26
CA LYS A 187 -0.17 2.01 -23.07
C LYS A 187 -0.32 3.52 -23.05
N GLN A 188 -0.81 4.04 -21.92
CA GLN A 188 -0.94 5.46 -21.66
C GLN A 188 -0.08 5.85 -20.47
N PRO A 189 0.68 6.97 -20.55
CA PRO A 189 1.49 7.44 -19.44
C PRO A 189 0.63 7.75 -18.21
N LEU A 190 1.05 7.20 -17.07
CA LEU A 190 0.44 7.42 -15.76
C LEU A 190 1.40 8.24 -14.89
N GLN A 191 0.94 9.38 -14.39
CA GLN A 191 1.76 10.32 -13.61
C GLN A 191 1.36 10.28 -12.13
N PRO A 192 2.30 10.49 -11.19
CA PRO A 192 1.95 10.65 -9.78
C PRO A 192 0.89 11.73 -9.59
N GLY A 193 -0.17 11.42 -8.85
CA GLY A 193 -1.32 12.29 -8.64
C GLY A 193 -2.48 12.08 -9.62
N ASP A 194 -2.29 11.37 -10.74
CA ASP A 194 -3.36 11.01 -11.66
C ASP A 194 -4.42 10.17 -10.94
N VAL A 195 -5.70 10.38 -11.29
CA VAL A 195 -6.81 9.56 -10.76
C VAL A 195 -7.37 8.67 -11.86
N ILE A 196 -7.31 7.37 -11.67
CA ILE A 196 -7.94 6.37 -12.52
C ILE A 196 -9.40 6.20 -12.08
N SER A 197 -10.35 6.55 -12.95
CA SER A 197 -11.78 6.37 -12.70
C SER A 197 -12.34 5.21 -13.50
N LEU A 198 -12.87 4.20 -12.80
CA LEU A 198 -13.57 3.06 -13.38
C LEU A 198 -15.05 3.41 -13.53
N THR A 199 -15.45 3.89 -14.71
CA THR A 199 -16.69 4.65 -14.90
C THR A 199 -17.96 3.88 -14.50
N ARG A 200 -18.04 2.57 -14.78
CA ARG A 200 -19.24 1.77 -14.47
C ARG A 200 -19.39 1.42 -13.00
N SER A 201 -18.28 1.25 -12.29
CA SER A 201 -18.26 0.95 -10.85
C SER A 201 -18.19 2.21 -10.00
N ASN A 202 -17.91 3.37 -10.59
CA ASN A 202 -17.67 4.63 -9.89
C ASN A 202 -16.57 4.50 -8.82
N ILE A 203 -15.53 3.73 -9.15
CA ILE A 203 -14.35 3.54 -8.29
C ILE A 203 -13.29 4.51 -8.79
N MET A 204 -12.71 5.29 -7.90
CA MET A 204 -11.65 6.25 -8.22
C MET A 204 -10.39 5.87 -7.46
N LEU A 205 -9.29 5.69 -8.18
CA LEU A 205 -8.00 5.24 -7.65
C LEU A 205 -6.94 6.30 -7.98
N LYS A 206 -6.48 7.04 -6.97
CA LYS A 206 -5.38 8.00 -7.09
C LYS A 206 -4.05 7.24 -7.14
N PHE A 207 -3.27 7.48 -8.18
CA PHE A 207 -1.94 6.90 -8.35
C PHE A 207 -0.91 7.71 -7.57
N ILE A 208 -0.19 7.04 -6.67
CA ILE A 208 0.81 7.65 -5.80
C ILE A 208 2.12 6.90 -6.01
N VAL A 209 3.20 7.67 -6.15
CA VAL A 209 4.56 7.14 -6.22
C VAL A 209 5.34 7.75 -5.07
N ARG A 210 5.93 6.90 -4.24
CA ARG A 210 6.83 7.27 -3.17
C ARG A 210 8.23 6.76 -3.53
N PRO A 211 9.19 7.65 -3.78
CA PRO A 211 10.57 7.25 -4.05
C PRO A 211 11.07 6.33 -2.93
N GLN A 212 11.66 5.19 -3.30
CA GLN A 212 12.29 4.36 -2.28
C GLN A 212 13.43 5.15 -1.64
N THR A 213 13.41 5.28 -0.32
CA THR A 213 14.55 5.79 0.42
C THR A 213 15.67 4.76 0.30
N ALA A 214 16.93 5.20 0.14
CA ALA A 214 18.09 4.39 -0.26
C ALA A 214 18.41 3.12 0.57
N ASP A 215 17.68 2.88 1.64
CA ASP A 215 17.84 1.81 2.63
C ASP A 215 17.50 0.40 2.11
N ARG A 216 16.79 0.29 0.96
CA ARG A 216 16.52 -1.01 0.29
C ARG A 216 17.64 -1.49 -0.63
N SER A 217 18.50 -0.59 -1.10
CA SER A 217 19.57 -0.89 -2.08
C SER A 217 20.63 -1.88 -1.56
N GLN A 218 20.61 -2.22 -0.27
CA GLN A 218 21.56 -3.15 0.35
C GLN A 218 21.06 -4.62 0.40
N LYS A 219 19.83 -4.90 -0.05
CA LYS A 219 19.25 -6.26 0.04
C LYS A 219 19.21 -7.06 -1.27
N GLU A 220 19.64 -6.50 -2.40
CA GLU A 220 19.65 -7.20 -3.70
C GLU A 220 21.04 -7.77 -4.09
N GLU A 221 22.05 -7.65 -3.23
CA GLU A 221 23.34 -8.35 -3.39
C GLU A 221 23.46 -9.55 -2.44
N VAL A 222 22.62 -10.59 -2.62
CA VAL A 222 22.91 -11.97 -2.14
C VAL A 222 22.35 -12.99 -3.11
#